data_AF-W9HM11-F1
#
_entry.id   AF-W9HM11-F1
#
_cell.length_a   1.000
_cell.length_b   1.000
_cell.length_c   1.000
_cell.angle_alpha   90.00
_cell.angle_beta   90.00
_cell.angle_gamma   90.00
#
_symmetry.space_group_name_H-M   'P 1'
#
loop_
_entity.id
_entity.type
_entity.pdbx_description
1 polymer ?
#
loop_
_entity_poly.entity_id
_entity_poly.type
_entity_poly.pdbx_seq_one_letter_code
_entity_poly.pdbx_strand_id
1 'polypeptide(L)'
;MPGGPGGPWISRDDDKDKTTTHEVDHWFGLFQIFGGYSCTGNGDFIDDTPAILEASVGCPKGADSCPDQPGLDPIHNYMDYSIHDCISEFTPWQEERTYRSLKNLRKGRRFPLT
;
A
#
# COMPACT_ATOMS: atom_id res chain seq x y z
N MET A 1 15.22 5.33 0.84
CA MET A 1 13.89 5.04 0.28
C MET A 1 12.94 4.91 1.46
N PRO A 2 11.73 5.50 1.45
CA PRO A 2 10.75 5.24 2.50
C PRO A 2 10.16 3.84 2.27
N GLY A 3 10.88 2.80 2.66
CA GLY A 3 10.50 1.39 2.50
C GLY A 3 10.49 0.61 3.81
N GLY A 4 10.36 1.32 4.94
CA GLY A 4 10.50 0.74 6.27
C GLY A 4 11.85 0.05 6.49
N PRO A 5 12.09 -0.52 7.68
CA PRO A 5 13.08 -1.59 7.78
C PRO A 5 12.49 -2.76 6.99
N GLY A 6 13.08 -3.06 5.83
CA GLY A 6 12.80 -4.29 5.11
C GLY A 6 12.99 -5.47 6.06
N GLY A 7 11.90 -5.88 6.71
CA GLY A 7 11.80 -7.20 7.29
C GLY A 7 12.06 -8.21 6.17
N PRO A 8 12.47 -9.44 6.48
CA PRO A 8 12.65 -10.46 5.48
C PRO A 8 11.30 -10.76 4.85
N TRP A 9 10.93 -9.96 3.84
CA TRP A 9 9.94 -10.30 2.84
C TRP A 9 10.43 -11.62 2.30
N ILE A 10 9.74 -12.68 2.76
CA ILE A 10 9.29 -13.87 2.05
C ILE A 10 10.26 -14.42 0.99
N SER A 11 10.35 -15.75 0.88
CA SER A 11 11.35 -16.40 0.02
C SER A 11 11.40 -15.76 -1.38
N ARG A 12 12.56 -15.80 -2.05
CA ARG A 12 12.70 -15.27 -3.41
C ARG A 12 11.68 -15.86 -4.40
N ASP A 13 11.06 -16.98 -4.03
CA ASP A 13 10.02 -17.69 -4.76
C ASP A 13 8.62 -17.06 -4.60
N ASP A 14 8.43 -16.18 -3.61
CA ASP A 14 7.18 -15.47 -3.32
C ASP A 14 7.12 -14.08 -3.99
N ASP A 15 8.21 -13.57 -4.56
CA ASP A 15 8.25 -12.23 -5.16
C ASP A 15 7.59 -12.18 -6.56
N LYS A 16 6.28 -12.46 -6.65
CA LYS A 16 5.46 -12.50 -7.89
C LYS A 16 5.31 -11.14 -8.60
N ASP A 17 6.40 -10.38 -8.71
CA ASP A 17 6.56 -9.02 -9.23
C ASP A 17 5.75 -7.94 -8.48
N LYS A 18 5.15 -8.27 -7.32
CA LYS A 18 4.30 -7.33 -6.57
C LYS A 18 5.10 -6.43 -5.62
N THR A 19 6.34 -6.78 -5.27
CA THR A 19 7.25 -5.87 -4.56
C THR A 19 7.53 -4.63 -5.41
N THR A 20 7.79 -4.82 -6.71
CA THR A 20 8.00 -3.70 -7.64
C THR A 20 6.76 -2.80 -7.71
N THR A 21 5.57 -3.40 -7.72
CA THR A 21 4.31 -2.65 -7.71
C THR A 21 4.18 -1.78 -6.45
N HIS A 22 4.39 -2.36 -5.26
CA HIS A 22 4.38 -1.64 -3.97
C HIS A 22 5.35 -0.44 -3.97
N GLU A 23 6.60 -0.67 -4.36
CA GLU A 23 7.65 0.36 -4.30
C GLU A 23 7.47 1.45 -5.36
N VAL A 24 6.97 1.10 -6.55
CA VAL A 24 6.67 2.08 -7.61
C VAL A 24 5.49 2.96 -7.19
N ASP A 25 4.49 2.43 -6.50
CA ASP A 25 3.36 3.24 -6.03
C ASP A 25 3.69 4.10 -4.80
N HIS A 26 4.65 3.70 -3.97
CA HIS A 26 5.33 4.64 -3.07
C HIS A 26 6.03 5.76 -3.84
N TRP A 27 6.72 5.41 -4.93
CA TRP A 27 7.23 6.43 -5.82
C TRP A 27 6.11 7.22 -6.47
N PHE A 28 4.86 6.77 -6.57
CA PHE A 28 3.73 7.63 -6.99
C PHE A 28 2.98 8.28 -5.83
N GLY A 29 3.48 8.17 -4.60
CA GLY A 29 2.99 8.91 -3.44
C GLY A 29 1.81 8.25 -2.75
N LEU A 30 1.61 6.94 -2.94
CA LEU A 30 0.79 6.14 -2.03
C LEU A 30 1.58 5.86 -0.74
N PHE A 31 0.86 5.83 0.38
CA PHE A 31 1.41 5.40 1.65
C PHE A 31 0.95 3.98 1.96
N GLN A 32 1.60 3.35 2.92
CA GLN A 32 1.13 2.07 3.46
C GLN A 32 -0.23 2.28 4.11
N ILE A 33 -1.18 1.37 3.87
CA ILE A 33 -2.57 1.50 4.35
C ILE A 33 -2.65 1.58 5.89
N PHE A 34 -1.69 0.97 6.58
CA PHE A 34 -1.55 0.99 8.04
C PHE A 34 -0.70 2.16 8.57
N GLY A 35 -0.34 3.14 7.73
CA GLY A 35 0.57 4.24 8.09
C GLY A 35 0.06 5.17 9.21
N GLY A 36 -1.22 5.09 9.55
CA GLY A 36 -1.82 5.78 10.70
C GLY A 36 -1.62 5.09 12.04
N TYR A 37 -1.25 3.80 12.06
CA TYR A 37 -1.14 2.94 13.26
C TYR A 37 -2.35 3.06 14.20
N SER A 38 -3.54 3.29 13.64
CA SER A 38 -4.75 3.63 14.37
C SER A 38 -5.98 3.50 13.47
N CYS A 39 -7.08 2.96 14.02
CA CYS A 39 -8.37 2.90 13.35
C CYS A 39 -9.06 4.26 13.19
N THR A 40 -8.62 5.29 13.91
CA THR A 40 -9.20 6.64 13.87
C THR A 40 -8.19 7.69 13.42
N GLY A 41 -6.99 7.26 12.99
CA GLY A 41 -5.98 8.12 12.41
C GLY A 41 -6.29 8.45 10.95
N ASN A 42 -5.37 9.16 10.29
CA ASN A 42 -5.52 9.51 8.88
C ASN A 42 -5.26 8.33 7.91
N GLY A 43 -4.91 7.14 8.40
CA GLY A 43 -4.56 5.99 7.56
C GLY A 43 -3.48 6.33 6.52
N ASP A 44 -3.75 6.00 5.25
CA ASP A 44 -2.97 6.38 4.08
C ASP A 44 -3.40 7.72 3.44
N PHE A 45 -4.35 8.44 4.05
CA PHE A 45 -5.01 9.64 3.54
C PHE A 45 -5.86 9.41 2.28
N ILE A 46 -6.50 8.25 2.16
CA ILE A 46 -7.38 7.90 1.05
C ILE A 46 -8.66 7.26 1.61
N ASP A 47 -9.79 7.98 1.56
CA ASP A 47 -10.98 7.57 2.32
C ASP A 47 -11.66 6.29 1.81
N ASP A 48 -11.36 5.83 0.60
CA ASP A 48 -11.89 4.56 0.06
C ASP A 48 -11.04 3.34 0.44
N THR A 49 -9.92 3.54 1.15
CA THR A 49 -9.15 2.47 1.79
C THR A 49 -9.75 2.21 3.18
N PRO A 50 -10.29 1.01 3.46
CA PRO A 50 -10.76 0.67 4.80
C PRO A 50 -9.68 0.84 5.87
N ALA A 51 -10.08 1.25 7.07
CA ALA A 51 -9.16 1.45 8.18
C ALA A 51 -8.52 0.12 8.61
N ILE A 52 -7.22 0.15 8.85
CA ILE A 52 -6.46 -0.99 9.34
C ILE A 52 -5.49 -0.51 10.42
N LEU A 53 -5.37 -1.28 11.49
CA LEU A 53 -4.56 -0.91 12.65
C LEU A 53 -3.06 -1.13 12.41
N GLU A 54 -2.71 -2.26 11.80
CA GLU A 54 -1.35 -2.72 11.59
C GLU A 54 -1.24 -3.53 10.29
N ALA A 55 -0.01 -3.76 9.83
CA ALA A 55 0.22 -4.50 8.60
C ALA A 55 -0.24 -5.96 8.71
N SER A 56 -0.90 -6.48 7.68
CA SER A 56 -1.36 -7.87 7.71
C SER A 56 -0.18 -8.84 7.53
N VAL A 57 -0.26 -10.00 8.19
CA VAL A 57 0.72 -11.10 8.03
C VAL A 57 0.03 -12.30 7.39
N GLY A 58 0.61 -12.84 6.32
CA GLY A 58 0.00 -13.97 5.60
C GLY A 58 -1.10 -13.51 4.64
N CYS A 59 -2.23 -14.21 4.64
CA CYS A 59 -3.44 -13.84 3.92
C CYS A 59 -4.67 -14.09 4.83
N PRO A 60 -4.86 -13.27 5.88
CA PRO A 60 -5.83 -13.55 6.93
C PRO A 60 -7.25 -13.16 6.47
N LYS A 61 -7.92 -14.09 5.78
CA LYS A 61 -9.28 -13.86 5.26
C LYS A 61 -10.24 -13.50 6.40
N GLY A 62 -10.95 -12.40 6.24
CA GLY A 62 -11.92 -11.91 7.23
C GLY A 62 -11.28 -11.17 8.41
N ALA A 63 -10.01 -10.76 8.30
CA ALA A 63 -9.39 -9.90 9.29
C ALA A 63 -10.13 -8.56 9.38
N ASP A 64 -10.32 -8.11 10.61
CA ASP A 64 -10.96 -6.85 10.95
C ASP A 64 -10.32 -6.32 12.24
N SER A 65 -9.21 -5.60 12.06
CA SER A 65 -8.50 -4.96 13.15
C SER A 65 -9.21 -3.71 13.67
N CYS A 66 -10.19 -3.20 12.92
CA CYS A 66 -10.92 -1.97 13.19
C CYS A 66 -12.45 -2.17 13.11
N PRO A 67 -13.05 -2.99 13.99
CA PRO A 67 -14.47 -3.42 13.86
C PRO A 67 -15.49 -2.31 14.06
N ASP A 68 -15.07 -1.18 14.66
CA ASP A 68 -15.90 0.01 14.82
C ASP A 68 -15.84 0.94 13.58
N GLN A 69 -15.03 0.59 12.57
CA GLN A 69 -14.91 1.29 11.28
C GLN A 69 -15.57 0.47 10.17
N PRO A 70 -15.99 1.11 9.06
CA PRO A 70 -16.58 0.38 7.94
C PRO A 70 -15.51 -0.42 7.16
N GLY A 71 -15.83 -1.68 6.87
CA GLY A 71 -15.02 -2.55 5.99
C GLY A 71 -14.24 -3.61 6.76
N LEU A 72 -13.54 -4.47 6.02
CA LEU A 72 -12.56 -5.41 6.57
C LEU A 72 -11.16 -4.88 6.28
N ASP A 73 -10.15 -5.43 6.96
CA ASP A 73 -8.76 -5.10 6.69
C ASP A 73 -8.46 -5.31 5.18
N PRO A 74 -7.83 -4.34 4.48
CA PRO A 74 -7.59 -4.40 3.03
C PRO A 74 -6.46 -5.38 2.64
N ILE A 75 -6.55 -6.65 3.04
CA ILE A 75 -5.48 -7.67 2.88
C ILE A 75 -5.06 -7.92 1.41
N HIS A 76 -5.88 -7.50 0.45
CA HIS A 76 -5.60 -7.63 -0.97
C HIS A 76 -4.95 -6.38 -1.58
N ASN A 77 -4.75 -5.32 -0.79
CA ASN A 77 -4.19 -4.07 -1.27
C ASN A 77 -2.68 -4.18 -1.50
N TYR A 78 -2.17 -3.65 -2.61
CA TYR A 78 -0.73 -3.64 -2.87
C TYR A 78 0.09 -2.84 -1.86
N MET A 79 -0.52 -1.89 -1.14
CA MET A 79 0.16 -1.07 -0.13
C MET A 79 0.11 -1.69 1.29
N ASP A 80 -0.36 -2.93 1.41
CA ASP A 80 -0.25 -3.78 2.61
C ASP A 80 0.99 -4.69 2.54
N TYR A 81 1.23 -5.44 3.61
CA TYR A 81 2.33 -6.40 3.76
C TYR A 81 1.87 -7.87 3.76
N SER A 82 0.61 -8.12 3.39
CA SER A 82 0.12 -9.46 3.06
C SER A 82 1.04 -10.15 2.03
N ILE A 83 1.06 -11.49 2.05
CA ILE A 83 1.88 -12.28 1.11
C ILE A 83 1.50 -11.95 -0.33
N HIS A 84 2.45 -12.06 -1.26
CA HIS A 84 2.23 -11.71 -2.67
C HIS A 84 1.07 -12.50 -3.30
N ASP A 85 0.74 -13.70 -2.85
CA ASP A 85 -0.43 -14.45 -3.34
C ASP A 85 -1.77 -13.82 -2.96
N CYS A 86 -1.78 -13.00 -1.92
CA CYS A 86 -2.95 -12.33 -1.39
C CYS A 86 -3.17 -10.96 -2.06
N ILE A 87 -2.11 -10.15 -2.21
CA ILE A 87 -2.26 -8.79 -2.72
C ILE A 87 -2.54 -8.79 -4.23
N SER A 88 -3.47 -7.97 -4.71
CA SER A 88 -3.91 -7.97 -6.12
C SER A 88 -4.55 -6.68 -6.62
N GLU A 89 -4.84 -5.72 -5.74
CA GLU A 89 -5.65 -4.56 -6.12
C GLU A 89 -5.19 -3.23 -5.51
N PHE A 90 -5.60 -2.15 -6.17
CA PHE A 90 -5.66 -0.79 -5.63
C PHE A 90 -7.12 -0.39 -5.48
N THR A 91 -7.37 0.59 -4.63
CA THR A 91 -8.66 1.27 -4.60
C THR A 91 -8.76 2.29 -5.76
N PRO A 92 -9.98 2.64 -6.23
CA PRO A 92 -10.15 3.68 -7.23
C PRO A 92 -9.47 5.01 -6.88
N TRP A 93 -9.46 5.43 -5.62
CA TRP A 93 -8.86 6.70 -5.22
C TRP A 93 -7.35 6.60 -5.00
N GLN A 94 -6.80 5.41 -4.73
CA GLN A 94 -5.37 5.15 -4.85
C GLN A 94 -4.89 5.37 -6.30
N GLU A 95 -5.60 4.83 -7.29
CA GLU A 95 -5.29 5.07 -8.70
C GLU A 95 -5.36 6.57 -9.02
N GLU A 96 -6.42 7.26 -8.59
CA GLU A 96 -6.56 8.70 -8.80
C GLU A 96 -5.38 9.48 -8.20
N ARG A 97 -4.96 9.15 -6.98
CA ARG A 97 -3.82 9.79 -6.31
C ARG A 97 -2.53 9.55 -7.08
N THR A 98 -2.28 8.33 -7.56
CA THR A 98 -1.14 8.01 -8.42
C THR A 98 -1.15 8.85 -9.70
N TYR A 99 -2.31 8.99 -10.36
CA TYR A 99 -2.44 9.87 -11.53
C TYR A 99 -2.19 11.35 -11.21
N ARG A 100 -2.73 11.86 -10.10
CA ARG A 100 -2.51 13.25 -9.65
C ARG A 100 -1.04 13.50 -9.34
N SER A 101 -0.39 12.54 -8.71
CA SER A 101 1.04 12.60 -8.38
C SER A 101 1.93 12.62 -9.62
N LEU A 102 1.62 11.79 -10.64
CA LEU A 102 2.30 11.84 -11.93
C LEU A 102 2.12 13.22 -12.59
N LYS A 103 0.89 13.72 -12.67
CA LYS A 103 0.55 14.98 -13.34
C LYS A 103 1.13 16.22 -12.66
N ASN A 104 1.23 16.22 -11.33
CA ASN A 104 1.56 17.42 -10.57
C ASN A 104 2.98 17.42 -10.01
N LEU A 105 3.49 16.27 -9.55
CA LEU A 105 4.77 16.18 -8.85
C LEU A 105 5.90 15.64 -9.73
N ARG A 106 5.56 14.98 -10.84
CA ARG A 106 6.53 14.32 -11.75
C ARG A 106 6.51 14.86 -13.17
N LYS A 107 5.70 15.88 -13.45
CA LYS A 107 5.62 16.51 -14.76
C LYS A 107 6.99 17.05 -15.18
N GLY A 108 7.49 16.57 -16.31
CA GLY A 108 8.77 17.03 -16.86
C GLY A 108 9.99 16.60 -16.06
N ARG A 109 9.86 15.65 -15.11
CA ARG A 109 11.00 15.11 -14.36
C ARG A 109 11.94 14.43 -15.35
N ARG A 110 13.14 15.00 -15.50
CA ARG A 110 14.24 14.44 -16.29
C ARG A 110 15.29 13.94 -15.31
N PHE A 111 15.75 12.71 -15.52
CA PHE A 111 16.94 12.23 -14.86
C PHE A 111 18.12 12.68 -15.70
N PRO A 112 19.12 13.38 -15.13
CA PRO A 112 20.34 13.68 -15.86
C PRO A 112 20.93 12.34 -16.33
N LEU A 113 21.03 12.15 -17.64
CA LEU A 113 21.84 11.07 -18.19
C LEU A 113 23.29 11.52 -18.01
N THR A 114 23.98 10.94 -17.03
CA THR A 114 25.44 11.06 -16.92
C THR A 114 26.11 10.39 -18.10
#